data_AF-A0A944RWV9-F1
#
_entry.id   AF-A0A944RWV9-F1
#
_cell.length_a   1.000
_cell.length_b   1.000
_cell.length_c   1.000
_cell.angle_alpha   90.00
_cell.angle_beta   90.00
_cell.angle_gamma   90.00
#
_symmetry.space_group_name_H-M   'P 1'
#
loop_
_entity.id
_entity.type
_entity.pdbx_description
1 polymer ?
#
loop_
_entity_poly.entity_id
_entity_poly.type
_entity_poly.pdbx_seq_one_letter_code
_entity_poly.pdbx_strand_id
1 'polypeptide(L)'
;MNNSLAILSRRTALLLLLMLLAAHAWPNSAAASPASGPCTVTIKGNDHGTESIKTYDQWLFPSGSEETFRNGNASLFSRISDIANGNFDALADPKTWMLVASFVEAPRDMVEAVAFDEIQDAIGIDLEEIVLDQAGAVIGVDLDGVIYSQADLMQAMVDRTGLIDPSAWSPERWNDKMTEVGFRGECGGARVTLYWDTDYRGGSREFLGSAQDATYGMDGDWPGQVSSYRVSFPPMPAPVPDFTTAWTNIEGNAVDVGAGADGSVWVIDNHSNQIYRDTGSGWVGMGGQAKRIDGGPDGDAYVVVDDGGVWYGNGTVGSWAPVSGHAVDVGAGANGFVWCIGLDSRIWRHNPSGGDYWIDMGGQGVRVDAGPNGDAYVVTADGSVWYGNGTVGNWVPMPKTRAIDIGVGDDGRVWITHADGGIRRLNENRTRWERTAGHAQQISVGAGGTPWVVQESTQIWSGTPQ
;
A
#
# COMPACT_ATOMS: atom_id res chain seq x y z
N MET A 1 28.78 -23.32 15.06
CA MET A 1 28.00 -23.82 13.90
C MET A 1 26.48 -23.78 14.10
N ASN A 2 25.91 -23.14 15.14
CA ASN A 2 24.46 -23.22 15.42
C ASN A 2 23.69 -21.87 15.42
N ASN A 3 24.13 -20.84 14.69
CA ASN A 3 23.34 -19.60 14.55
C ASN A 3 22.65 -19.45 13.18
N SER A 4 23.10 -20.19 12.16
CA SER A 4 22.59 -20.05 10.79
C SER A 4 21.24 -20.75 10.58
N LEU A 5 20.99 -21.87 11.29
CA LEU A 5 19.75 -22.66 11.18
C LEU A 5 18.54 -22.01 11.88
N ALA A 6 18.76 -21.29 12.98
CA ALA A 6 17.69 -20.60 13.71
C ALA A 6 17.17 -19.35 12.97
N ILE A 7 18.07 -18.62 12.29
CA ILE A 7 17.74 -17.44 11.48
C ILE A 7 17.01 -17.83 10.19
N LEU A 8 17.36 -18.97 9.59
CA LEU A 8 16.65 -19.51 8.43
C LEU A 8 15.19 -19.81 8.78
N SER A 9 14.94 -20.51 9.91
CA SER A 9 13.59 -20.93 10.31
C SER A 9 12.60 -19.77 10.56
N ARG A 10 13.07 -18.67 11.15
CA ARG A 10 12.24 -17.48 11.42
C ARG A 10 11.91 -16.70 10.15
N ARG A 11 12.83 -16.68 9.17
CA ARG A 11 12.60 -16.04 7.87
C ARG A 11 11.62 -16.84 7.03
N THR A 12 11.72 -18.18 7.05
CA THR A 12 10.77 -19.05 6.33
C THR A 12 9.35 -18.94 6.90
N ALA A 13 9.20 -18.82 8.22
CA ALA A 13 7.90 -18.66 8.87
C ALA A 13 7.23 -17.31 8.55
N LEU A 14 8.00 -16.20 8.56
CA LEU A 14 7.50 -14.87 8.18
C LEU A 14 7.07 -14.83 6.70
N LEU A 15 7.82 -15.52 5.84
CA LEU A 15 7.51 -15.65 4.41
C LEU A 15 6.23 -16.43 4.15
N LEU A 16 5.99 -17.53 4.87
CA LEU A 16 4.76 -18.32 4.77
C LEU A 16 3.53 -17.53 5.23
N LEU A 17 3.67 -16.71 6.28
CA LEU A 17 2.59 -15.87 6.82
C LEU A 17 2.19 -14.77 5.82
N LEU A 18 3.16 -14.09 5.22
CA LEU A 18 2.94 -13.07 4.19
C LEU A 18 2.29 -13.65 2.92
N MET A 19 2.66 -14.86 2.52
CA MET A 19 2.09 -15.52 1.34
C MET A 19 0.68 -16.08 1.56
N LEU A 20 0.36 -16.55 2.78
CA LEU A 20 -0.99 -16.93 3.15
C LEU A 20 -1.93 -15.71 3.16
N LEU A 21 -1.47 -14.55 3.63
CA LEU A 21 -2.25 -13.31 3.60
C LEU A 21 -2.58 -12.85 2.17
N ALA A 22 -1.64 -12.97 1.23
CA ALA A 22 -1.88 -12.70 -0.19
C ALA A 22 -2.95 -13.62 -0.82
N ALA A 23 -3.04 -14.89 -0.38
CA ALA A 23 -4.05 -15.84 -0.85
C ALA A 23 -5.46 -15.57 -0.29
N HIS A 24 -5.59 -14.93 0.88
CA HIS A 24 -6.88 -14.56 1.48
C HIS A 24 -7.41 -13.21 0.97
N ALA A 25 -6.56 -12.38 0.35
CA ALA A 25 -6.93 -11.13 -0.28
C ALA A 25 -7.64 -11.31 -1.64
N TRP A 26 -7.75 -12.54 -2.14
CA TRP A 26 -8.52 -12.84 -3.35
C TRP A 26 -10.02 -13.01 -3.07
N PRO A 27 -10.91 -12.37 -3.84
CA PRO A 27 -12.30 -12.80 -3.89
C PRO A 27 -12.34 -14.23 -4.44
N ASN A 28 -13.10 -15.11 -3.80
CA ASN A 28 -13.47 -16.41 -4.37
C ASN A 28 -13.91 -16.18 -5.83
N SER A 29 -13.10 -16.62 -6.79
CA SER A 29 -13.35 -16.47 -8.23
C SER A 29 -14.35 -17.52 -8.68
N ALA A 30 -15.55 -17.42 -8.12
CA ALA A 30 -16.77 -17.93 -8.72
C ALA A 30 -17.61 -16.71 -9.10
N ALA A 31 -17.61 -16.37 -10.40
CA ALA A 31 -18.32 -15.26 -11.04
C ALA A 31 -17.57 -13.91 -11.13
N ALA A 32 -16.49 -13.87 -11.92
CA ALA A 32 -16.14 -12.67 -12.68
C ALA A 32 -16.33 -12.97 -14.17
N SER A 33 -17.09 -12.12 -14.85
CA SER A 33 -17.32 -12.19 -16.30
C SER A 33 -15.98 -12.04 -17.05
N PRO A 34 -15.74 -12.74 -18.19
CA PRO A 34 -14.40 -12.83 -18.82
C PRO A 34 -13.87 -11.54 -19.48
N ALA A 35 -14.53 -10.39 -19.34
CA ALA A 35 -14.30 -9.24 -20.23
C ALA A 35 -13.76 -7.96 -19.54
N SER A 36 -13.39 -8.00 -18.26
CA SER A 36 -12.95 -6.78 -17.55
C SER A 36 -11.83 -7.00 -16.53
N GLY A 37 -11.12 -8.13 -16.61
CA GLY A 37 -9.98 -8.43 -15.74
C GLY A 37 -8.65 -7.89 -16.29
N PRO A 38 -7.65 -7.67 -15.41
CA PRO A 38 -6.27 -7.36 -15.80
C PRO A 38 -5.69 -8.40 -16.77
N CYS A 39 -4.67 -8.02 -17.53
CA CYS A 39 -4.05 -8.93 -18.49
C CYS A 39 -3.35 -10.09 -17.77
N THR A 40 -3.68 -11.32 -18.17
CA THR A 40 -2.97 -12.53 -17.78
C THR A 40 -2.27 -13.13 -19.00
N VAL A 41 -0.97 -13.38 -18.89
CA VAL A 41 -0.16 -14.05 -19.92
C VAL A 41 0.15 -15.47 -19.47
N THR A 42 -0.05 -16.44 -20.37
CA THR A 42 0.32 -17.84 -20.11
C THR A 42 1.36 -18.33 -21.12
N ILE A 43 2.37 -19.06 -20.67
CA ILE A 43 3.31 -19.78 -21.55
C ILE A 43 3.20 -21.26 -21.23
N LYS A 44 2.74 -22.05 -22.21
CA LYS A 44 2.57 -23.49 -22.03
C LYS A 44 3.75 -24.25 -22.62
N GLY A 45 4.13 -25.34 -21.96
CA GLY A 45 5.02 -26.35 -22.47
C GLY A 45 4.42 -27.75 -22.33
N ASN A 46 4.79 -28.68 -23.20
CA ASN A 46 4.37 -30.08 -23.14
C ASN A 46 5.60 -30.98 -23.18
N ASP A 47 5.79 -31.74 -22.10
CA ASP A 47 6.86 -32.74 -22.02
C ASP A 47 6.26 -34.15 -21.98
N HIS A 48 6.43 -34.89 -23.08
CA HIS A 48 6.00 -36.29 -23.21
C HIS A 48 4.54 -36.56 -22.83
N GLY A 49 3.62 -35.61 -23.10
CA GLY A 49 2.20 -35.72 -22.79
C GLY A 49 1.77 -35.04 -21.49
N THR A 50 2.72 -34.51 -20.72
CA THR A 50 2.45 -33.73 -19.51
C THR A 50 2.49 -32.25 -19.85
N GLU A 51 1.37 -31.55 -19.68
CA GLU A 51 1.27 -30.11 -19.92
C GLU A 51 1.71 -29.32 -18.68
N SER A 52 2.47 -28.25 -18.90
CA SER A 52 2.92 -27.29 -17.91
C SER A 52 2.52 -25.90 -18.35
N ILE A 53 1.96 -25.09 -17.44
CA ILE A 53 1.57 -23.71 -17.73
C ILE A 53 2.30 -22.77 -16.77
N LYS A 54 2.99 -21.78 -17.31
CA LYS A 54 3.45 -20.60 -16.55
C LYS A 54 2.47 -19.47 -16.73
N THR A 55 2.04 -18.85 -15.64
CA THR A 55 1.07 -17.76 -15.65
C THR A 55 1.69 -16.49 -15.07
N TYR A 56 1.57 -15.39 -15.79
CA TYR A 56 1.99 -14.05 -15.38
C TYR A 56 0.75 -13.16 -15.32
N ASP A 57 0.44 -12.65 -14.14
CA ASP A 57 -0.63 -11.67 -13.97
C ASP A 57 -0.05 -10.26 -13.94
N GLN A 58 -0.64 -9.33 -14.68
CA GLN A 58 -0.19 -7.94 -14.75
C GLN A 58 -0.14 -7.27 -13.37
N TRP A 59 -0.99 -7.65 -12.41
CA TRP A 59 -0.92 -7.09 -11.05
C TRP A 59 0.30 -7.55 -10.28
N LEU A 60 0.71 -8.80 -10.49
CA LEU A 60 1.87 -9.40 -9.80
C LEU A 60 3.19 -9.01 -10.47
N PHE A 61 3.14 -8.74 -11.77
CA PHE A 61 4.31 -8.39 -12.58
C PHE A 61 4.04 -7.11 -13.39
N PRO A 62 3.83 -5.94 -12.74
CA PRO A 62 3.42 -4.72 -13.44
C PRO A 62 4.46 -4.21 -14.46
N SER A 63 5.74 -4.54 -14.25
CA SER A 63 6.85 -4.27 -15.17
C SER A 63 7.17 -5.45 -16.09
N GLY A 64 6.44 -6.56 -15.98
CA GLY A 64 6.71 -7.81 -16.66
C GLY A 64 7.72 -8.70 -15.95
N SER A 65 8.28 -9.66 -16.67
CA SER A 65 9.28 -10.61 -16.17
C SER A 65 10.24 -11.06 -17.27
N GLU A 66 11.37 -11.62 -16.86
CA GLU A 66 12.45 -12.04 -17.74
C GLU A 66 12.99 -13.40 -17.31
N GLU A 67 13.21 -14.31 -18.26
CA GLU A 67 13.80 -15.61 -18.00
C GLU A 67 14.88 -15.98 -19.01
N THR A 68 15.95 -16.58 -18.48
CA THR A 68 17.09 -17.07 -19.25
C THR A 68 17.36 -18.52 -18.92
N PHE A 69 17.67 -19.32 -19.95
CA PHE A 69 17.99 -20.73 -19.84
C PHE A 69 19.46 -20.93 -20.23
N ARG A 70 20.37 -20.81 -19.25
CA ARG A 70 21.80 -21.12 -19.47
C ARG A 70 22.05 -22.60 -19.19
N ASN A 71 22.85 -23.27 -20.01
CA ASN A 71 23.35 -24.65 -19.84
C ASN A 71 23.32 -25.17 -18.38
N GLY A 72 22.21 -25.78 -17.96
CA GLY A 72 22.04 -26.39 -16.64
C GLY A 72 21.67 -25.48 -15.46
N ASN A 73 21.50 -24.17 -15.65
CA ASN A 73 20.97 -23.28 -14.62
C ASN A 73 19.44 -23.23 -14.68
N ALA A 74 18.83 -23.54 -13.54
CA ALA A 74 17.40 -23.49 -13.31
C ALA A 74 16.80 -22.14 -13.72
N SER A 75 15.80 -22.18 -14.61
CA SER A 75 14.80 -21.13 -14.81
C SER A 75 14.23 -20.64 -13.49
N LEU A 76 13.62 -19.46 -13.50
CA LEU A 76 13.00 -18.88 -12.32
C LEU A 76 12.04 -19.87 -11.62
N PHE A 77 11.23 -20.55 -12.42
CA PHE A 77 10.22 -21.49 -11.95
C PHE A 77 10.78 -22.86 -11.55
N SER A 78 11.88 -23.32 -12.15
CA SER A 78 12.59 -24.50 -11.62
C SER A 78 13.21 -24.23 -10.25
N ARG A 79 13.60 -22.98 -9.95
CA ARG A 79 14.06 -22.62 -8.60
C ARG A 79 12.91 -22.57 -7.59
N ILE A 80 11.73 -22.12 -8.02
CA ILE A 80 10.50 -22.19 -7.21
C ILE A 80 10.12 -23.66 -6.98
N SER A 81 10.24 -24.52 -8.00
CA SER A 81 10.04 -25.96 -7.89
C SER A 81 11.05 -26.60 -6.94
N ASP A 82 12.33 -26.23 -7.03
CA ASP A 82 13.36 -26.68 -6.08
C ASP A 82 13.00 -26.29 -4.64
N ILE A 83 12.54 -25.06 -4.42
CA ILE A 83 12.06 -24.58 -3.10
C ILE A 83 10.83 -25.36 -2.63
N ALA A 84 9.83 -25.57 -3.51
CA ALA A 84 8.63 -26.32 -3.19
C ALA A 84 8.94 -27.79 -2.85
N ASN A 85 9.96 -28.36 -3.49
CA ASN A 85 10.46 -29.71 -3.26
C ASN A 85 11.51 -29.79 -2.13
N GLY A 86 11.73 -28.70 -1.37
CA GLY A 86 12.60 -28.68 -0.19
C GLY A 86 14.11 -28.58 -0.46
N ASN A 87 14.51 -28.22 -1.68
CA ASN A 87 15.91 -28.04 -2.11
C ASN A 87 16.34 -26.56 -1.99
N PHE A 88 16.67 -26.15 -0.76
CA PHE A 88 16.91 -24.74 -0.40
C PHE A 88 18.32 -24.20 -0.71
N ASP A 89 19.25 -25.03 -1.20
CA ASP A 89 20.61 -24.60 -1.56
C ASP A 89 20.61 -23.59 -2.74
N ALA A 90 19.50 -23.48 -3.48
CA ALA A 90 19.27 -22.51 -4.56
C ALA A 90 18.97 -21.06 -4.08
N LEU A 91 18.79 -20.83 -2.77
CA LEU A 91 18.50 -19.51 -2.19
C LEU A 91 19.71 -18.56 -2.09
N ALA A 92 20.92 -19.02 -2.46
CA ALA A 92 22.13 -18.20 -2.45
C ALA A 92 22.23 -17.20 -3.64
N ASP A 93 21.34 -17.28 -4.63
CA ASP A 93 21.34 -16.42 -5.83
C ASP A 93 20.49 -15.14 -5.62
N PRO A 94 21.05 -13.93 -5.83
CA PRO A 94 20.35 -12.65 -5.74
C PRO A 94 19.05 -12.54 -6.54
N LYS A 95 18.90 -13.27 -7.66
CA LYS A 95 17.67 -13.24 -8.47
C LYS A 95 16.50 -13.97 -7.81
N THR A 96 16.77 -14.95 -6.96
CA THR A 96 15.75 -15.63 -6.16
C THR A 96 15.21 -14.71 -5.07
N TRP A 97 16.06 -13.84 -4.51
CA TRP A 97 15.67 -12.77 -3.60
C TRP A 97 14.84 -11.69 -4.30
N MET A 98 15.16 -11.32 -5.55
CA MET A 98 14.33 -10.40 -6.33
C MET A 98 12.91 -10.93 -6.55
N LEU A 99 12.71 -12.25 -6.59
CA LEU A 99 11.38 -12.82 -6.78
C LEU A 99 10.55 -12.92 -5.51
N VAL A 100 11.20 -13.33 -4.42
CA VAL A 100 10.60 -13.23 -3.08
C VAL A 100 10.29 -11.76 -2.76
N ALA A 101 11.17 -10.85 -3.18
CA ALA A 101 10.94 -9.42 -3.10
C ALA A 101 9.85 -8.95 -4.07
N SER A 102 9.65 -9.53 -5.26
CA SER A 102 8.56 -9.10 -6.16
C SER A 102 7.17 -9.49 -5.65
N PHE A 103 7.06 -10.56 -4.84
CA PHE A 103 5.87 -10.83 -4.04
C PHE A 103 5.66 -9.83 -2.88
N VAL A 104 6.72 -9.09 -2.52
CA VAL A 104 6.73 -8.00 -1.54
C VAL A 104 6.67 -6.62 -2.22
N GLU A 105 7.00 -6.52 -3.52
CA GLU A 105 6.96 -5.29 -4.32
C GLU A 105 5.52 -4.99 -4.76
N ALA A 106 4.67 -4.67 -3.79
CA ALA A 106 3.96 -3.40 -3.91
C ALA A 106 5.04 -2.29 -4.01
N PRO A 107 4.82 -1.20 -4.79
CA PRO A 107 5.84 -0.19 -5.05
C PRO A 107 6.65 0.16 -3.79
N ARG A 108 7.97 0.39 -3.96
CA ARG A 108 9.03 0.51 -2.94
C ARG A 108 8.77 1.47 -1.77
N ASP A 109 7.61 2.08 -1.75
CA ASP A 109 7.13 3.15 -0.88
C ASP A 109 5.99 2.64 0.03
N MET A 110 5.53 1.39 -0.15
CA MET A 110 4.39 0.78 0.59
C MET A 110 4.79 -0.20 1.72
N VAL A 111 6.08 -0.51 1.93
CA VAL A 111 6.50 -1.61 2.82
C VAL A 111 6.86 -1.16 4.25
N GLU A 112 6.76 0.14 4.59
CA GLU A 112 7.12 0.59 5.96
C GLU A 112 6.05 0.47 7.04
N ALA A 113 4.83 -0.04 6.79
CA ALA A 113 3.82 -0.14 7.86
C ALA A 113 2.82 -1.32 7.79
N VAL A 114 2.65 -1.95 6.63
CA VAL A 114 1.48 -2.82 6.38
C VAL A 114 1.55 -4.18 7.08
N ALA A 115 2.74 -4.66 7.43
CA ALA A 115 2.91 -6.06 7.81
C ALA A 115 3.07 -6.30 9.32
N PHE A 116 2.86 -5.31 10.20
CA PHE A 116 3.08 -5.54 11.64
C PHE A 116 1.78 -5.51 12.45
N ASP A 117 0.93 -4.51 12.26
CA ASP A 117 -0.28 -4.33 13.10
C ASP A 117 -1.47 -5.18 12.60
N GLU A 118 -1.64 -5.34 11.28
CA GLU A 118 -2.63 -6.30 10.72
C GLU A 118 -2.29 -7.76 11.08
N ILE A 119 -1.01 -8.06 11.33
CA ILE A 119 -0.57 -9.38 11.80
C ILE A 119 -0.92 -9.58 13.28
N GLN A 120 -0.84 -8.54 14.12
CA GLN A 120 -1.17 -8.60 15.55
C GLN A 120 -2.68 -8.77 15.79
N ASP A 121 -3.50 -8.05 15.02
CA ASP A 121 -4.96 -8.09 15.12
C ASP A 121 -5.58 -9.37 14.52
N ALA A 122 -4.99 -9.94 13.46
CA ALA A 122 -5.49 -11.17 12.84
C ALA A 122 -5.21 -12.44 13.67
N ILE A 123 -4.22 -12.40 14.58
CA ILE A 123 -3.87 -13.52 15.46
C ILE A 123 -4.27 -13.31 16.93
N GLY A 124 -4.74 -12.10 17.29
CA GLY A 124 -5.24 -11.77 18.63
C GLY A 124 -4.18 -11.83 19.73
N ILE A 125 -2.96 -11.37 19.47
CA ILE A 125 -1.85 -11.39 20.45
C ILE A 125 -1.15 -10.03 20.48
N ASP A 126 -1.09 -9.44 21.68
CA ASP A 126 -0.37 -8.20 22.02
C ASP A 126 1.12 -8.52 22.31
N LEU A 127 2.03 -7.91 21.55
CA LEU A 127 3.43 -8.38 21.40
C LEU A 127 4.45 -7.72 22.36
N GLU A 128 4.00 -7.02 23.40
CA GLU A 128 4.91 -6.30 24.32
C GLU A 128 5.52 -7.13 25.47
N GLU A 129 5.12 -8.39 25.72
CA GLU A 129 5.74 -9.19 26.80
C GLU A 129 5.77 -10.72 26.60
N ILE A 130 6.10 -11.27 25.42
CA ILE A 130 6.18 -12.74 25.26
C ILE A 130 7.33 -13.17 24.33
N VAL A 131 8.55 -13.20 24.86
CA VAL A 131 9.69 -13.87 24.19
C VAL A 131 10.06 -15.22 24.82
N LEU A 132 9.51 -15.67 25.96
CA LEU A 132 10.07 -16.87 26.61
C LEU A 132 9.14 -17.96 27.14
N ASP A 133 7.85 -18.03 26.79
CA ASP A 133 7.06 -19.25 27.15
C ASP A 133 6.02 -19.75 26.12
N GLN A 134 5.54 -18.93 25.17
CA GLN A 134 4.58 -19.41 24.15
C GLN A 134 5.19 -19.85 22.83
N ALA A 135 6.45 -19.50 22.54
CA ALA A 135 7.13 -20.04 21.35
C ALA A 135 7.32 -21.58 21.44
N GLY A 136 7.22 -22.19 22.62
CA GLY A 136 7.16 -23.64 22.82
C GLY A 136 5.74 -24.25 22.70
N ALA A 137 4.69 -23.43 22.79
CA ALA A 137 3.30 -23.82 22.56
C ALA A 137 2.87 -23.59 21.09
N VAL A 138 3.52 -22.66 20.39
CA VAL A 138 3.35 -22.44 18.94
C VAL A 138 4.01 -23.56 18.11
N ILE A 139 4.90 -24.38 18.71
CA ILE A 139 5.41 -25.64 18.13
C ILE A 139 4.78 -26.88 18.80
N GLY A 140 3.57 -26.75 19.35
CA GLY A 140 2.91 -27.74 20.21
C GLY A 140 1.65 -28.44 19.68
N VAL A 141 1.52 -28.73 18.37
CA VAL A 141 0.60 -29.75 17.76
C VAL A 141 -0.93 -29.47 17.92
N ASP A 142 -1.91 -30.10 17.21
CA ASP A 142 -2.15 -31.54 16.96
C ASP A 142 -3.21 -31.83 15.85
N LEU A 143 -3.47 -33.12 15.54
CA LEU A 143 -4.57 -33.74 14.74
C LEU A 143 -4.17 -34.24 13.32
N ASP A 144 -3.30 -35.25 13.10
CA ASP A 144 -3.43 -36.67 13.47
C ASP A 144 -2.03 -37.31 13.61
N GLY A 145 -1.11 -36.65 14.31
CA GLY A 145 0.23 -37.18 14.56
C GLY A 145 1.19 -37.13 13.35
N VAL A 146 0.93 -36.27 12.36
CA VAL A 146 1.82 -36.05 11.22
C VAL A 146 2.52 -34.69 11.35
N ILE A 147 3.85 -34.71 11.43
CA ILE A 147 4.68 -33.51 11.40
C ILE A 147 4.86 -33.11 9.94
N TYR A 148 4.30 -31.96 9.57
CA TYR A 148 4.49 -31.40 8.23
C TYR A 148 5.85 -30.70 8.14
N SER A 149 6.63 -31.10 7.14
CA SER A 149 7.89 -30.46 6.77
C SER A 149 7.63 -29.13 6.06
N GLN A 150 8.65 -28.28 5.92
CA GLN A 150 8.57 -27.05 5.12
C GLN A 150 8.15 -27.33 3.66
N ALA A 151 8.39 -28.53 3.13
CA ALA A 151 7.94 -28.95 1.80
C ALA A 151 6.41 -29.19 1.75
N ASP A 152 5.83 -29.78 2.80
CA ASP A 152 4.39 -30.04 2.88
C ASP A 152 3.56 -28.74 2.93
N LEU A 153 4.10 -27.72 3.59
CA LEU A 153 3.50 -26.38 3.67
C LEU A 153 3.54 -25.63 2.34
N MET A 154 4.62 -25.77 1.56
CA MET A 154 4.71 -25.17 0.22
C MET A 154 3.81 -25.87 -0.79
N GLN A 155 3.66 -27.19 -0.70
CA GLN A 155 2.72 -27.95 -1.53
C GLN A 155 1.27 -27.50 -1.27
N ALA A 156 0.90 -27.26 -0.01
CA ALA A 156 -0.43 -26.75 0.33
C ALA A 156 -0.74 -25.35 -0.26
N MET A 157 0.28 -24.50 -0.45
CA MET A 157 0.13 -23.18 -1.10
C MET A 157 -0.07 -23.29 -2.62
N VAL A 158 0.69 -24.20 -3.24
CA VAL A 158 0.55 -24.58 -4.66
C VAL A 158 -0.86 -25.11 -4.92
N ASP A 159 -1.33 -26.03 -4.08
CA ASP A 159 -2.64 -26.67 -4.23
C ASP A 159 -3.82 -25.70 -4.01
N ARG A 160 -3.64 -24.67 -3.18
CA ARG A 160 -4.72 -23.76 -2.75
C ARG A 160 -4.83 -22.47 -3.58
N THR A 161 -3.72 -21.98 -4.15
CA THR A 161 -3.73 -20.76 -4.97
C THR A 161 -3.93 -21.02 -6.46
N GLY A 162 -3.55 -22.20 -6.96
CA GLY A 162 -3.58 -22.53 -8.39
C GLY A 162 -2.72 -21.62 -9.28
N LEU A 163 -1.95 -20.70 -8.69
CA LEU A 163 -1.09 -19.73 -9.38
C LEU A 163 0.15 -20.40 -9.99
N ILE A 164 0.56 -21.54 -9.43
CA ILE A 164 1.78 -22.26 -9.76
C ILE A 164 1.46 -23.75 -9.65
N ASP A 165 1.51 -24.50 -10.75
CA ASP A 165 1.50 -25.97 -10.76
C ASP A 165 2.90 -26.48 -11.15
N PRO A 166 3.76 -26.80 -10.17
CA PRO A 166 5.11 -27.28 -10.44
C PRO A 166 5.17 -28.78 -10.76
N SER A 167 4.06 -29.51 -10.64
CA SER A 167 4.04 -30.99 -10.73
C SER A 167 4.45 -31.53 -12.12
N ALA A 168 4.35 -30.68 -13.14
CA ALA A 168 4.69 -31.00 -14.52
C ALA A 168 6.05 -30.43 -14.98
N TRP A 169 6.75 -29.64 -14.15
CA TRP A 169 7.94 -28.90 -14.58
C TRP A 169 9.18 -29.80 -14.53
N SER A 170 9.60 -30.34 -15.68
CA SER A 170 10.87 -31.04 -15.75
C SER A 170 12.04 -30.03 -15.60
N PRO A 171 13.02 -30.29 -14.72
CA PRO A 171 14.19 -29.43 -14.53
C PRO A 171 15.06 -29.29 -15.79
N GLU A 172 14.87 -30.19 -16.76
CA GLU A 172 15.68 -30.28 -17.97
C GLU A 172 14.91 -29.76 -19.18
N ARG A 173 15.38 -28.64 -19.73
CA ARG A 173 15.02 -28.16 -21.07
C ARG A 173 13.54 -27.84 -21.28
N TRP A 174 12.84 -27.30 -20.28
CA TRP A 174 11.46 -26.81 -20.43
C TRP A 174 11.27 -25.82 -21.59
N ASN A 175 12.30 -25.03 -21.89
CA ASN A 175 12.37 -24.14 -23.05
C ASN A 175 12.26 -24.88 -24.40
N ASP A 176 12.67 -26.16 -24.46
CA ASP A 176 12.55 -27.01 -25.64
C ASP A 176 11.13 -27.59 -25.80
N LYS A 177 10.28 -27.41 -24.79
CA LYS A 177 8.95 -28.00 -24.68
C LYS A 177 7.84 -26.97 -24.84
N MET A 178 8.15 -25.69 -25.06
CA MET A 178 7.14 -24.65 -25.23
C MET A 178 6.26 -24.90 -26.46
N THR A 179 4.95 -24.78 -26.29
CA THR A 179 3.94 -25.08 -27.32
C THR A 179 3.00 -23.90 -27.59
N GLU A 180 2.77 -23.04 -26.61
CA GLU A 180 1.75 -21.99 -26.70
C GLU A 180 2.11 -20.75 -25.88
N VAL A 181 1.74 -19.58 -26.42
CA VAL A 181 1.64 -18.33 -25.65
C VAL A 181 0.19 -17.86 -25.69
N GLY A 182 -0.40 -17.66 -24.52
CA GLY A 182 -1.77 -17.18 -24.34
C GLY A 182 -1.82 -15.80 -23.69
N PHE A 183 -2.82 -15.02 -24.05
CA PHE A 183 -3.20 -13.75 -23.45
C PHE A 183 -4.68 -13.86 -23.08
N ARG A 184 -5.03 -13.53 -21.84
CA ARG A 184 -6.40 -13.53 -21.31
C ARG A 184 -6.72 -12.17 -20.70
N GLY A 185 -7.90 -11.62 -20.99
CA GLY A 185 -8.31 -10.29 -20.53
C GLY A 185 -7.81 -9.13 -21.40
N GLU A 186 -7.72 -7.93 -20.83
CA GLU A 186 -7.35 -6.69 -21.53
C GLU A 186 -5.82 -6.58 -21.72
N CYS A 187 -5.28 -7.36 -22.65
CA CYS A 187 -3.85 -7.47 -22.91
C CYS A 187 -3.32 -6.52 -24.00
N GLY A 188 -4.06 -5.45 -24.33
CA GLY A 188 -3.65 -4.46 -25.34
C GLY A 188 -2.31 -3.81 -24.98
N GLY A 189 -1.26 -4.13 -25.74
CA GLY A 189 0.10 -3.63 -25.49
C GLY A 189 1.00 -4.55 -24.67
N ALA A 190 0.47 -5.67 -24.16
CA ALA A 190 1.28 -6.72 -23.55
C ALA A 190 2.08 -7.46 -24.63
N ARG A 191 3.25 -7.98 -24.28
CA ARG A 191 4.14 -8.68 -25.22
C ARG A 191 4.82 -9.86 -24.55
N VAL A 192 5.04 -10.90 -25.33
CA VAL A 192 5.96 -11.99 -24.99
C VAL A 192 6.98 -12.08 -26.12
N THR A 193 8.26 -11.92 -25.80
CA THR A 193 9.34 -11.99 -26.77
C THR A 193 10.25 -13.16 -26.43
N LEU A 194 10.35 -14.15 -27.32
CA LEU A 194 11.28 -15.27 -27.20
C LEU A 194 12.57 -14.95 -27.95
N TYR A 195 13.71 -15.40 -27.45
CA TYR A 195 15.03 -15.15 -28.02
C TYR A 195 15.84 -16.44 -28.17
N TRP A 196 16.69 -16.49 -29.20
CA TRP A 196 17.63 -17.59 -29.45
C TRP A 196 18.85 -17.56 -28.53
N ASP A 197 19.17 -16.40 -27.95
CA ASP A 197 20.30 -16.23 -27.04
C ASP A 197 19.85 -15.94 -25.60
N THR A 198 20.82 -15.89 -24.69
CA THR A 198 20.57 -15.69 -23.25
C THR A 198 20.76 -14.25 -22.79
N ASP A 199 21.12 -13.33 -23.71
CA ASP A 199 21.36 -11.91 -23.45
C ASP A 199 20.35 -10.98 -24.15
N TYR A 200 19.30 -11.55 -24.77
CA TYR A 200 18.15 -10.85 -25.36
C TYR A 200 18.50 -9.97 -26.57
N ARG A 201 19.50 -10.34 -27.38
CA ARG A 201 20.03 -9.49 -28.46
C ARG A 201 19.90 -10.09 -29.85
N GLY A 202 19.68 -11.39 -29.95
CA GLY A 202 19.72 -12.16 -31.17
C GLY A 202 18.37 -12.32 -31.83
N GLY A 203 18.24 -13.37 -32.65
CA GLY A 203 16.98 -13.71 -33.31
C GLY A 203 15.86 -13.84 -32.28
N SER A 204 14.75 -13.16 -32.53
CA SER A 204 13.60 -13.13 -31.62
C SER A 204 12.27 -13.33 -32.33
N ARG A 205 11.27 -13.79 -31.58
CA ARG A 205 9.88 -13.91 -32.01
C ARG A 205 9.00 -13.22 -30.97
N GLU A 206 8.24 -12.23 -31.42
CA GLU A 206 7.34 -11.45 -30.57
C GLU A 206 5.89 -11.91 -30.76
N PHE A 207 5.18 -12.05 -29.64
CA PHE A 207 3.75 -12.27 -29.56
C PHE A 207 3.11 -11.07 -28.87
N LEU A 208 2.04 -10.53 -29.45
CA LEU A 208 1.39 -9.32 -28.99
C LEU A 208 0.03 -9.65 -28.39
N GLY A 209 -0.24 -9.12 -27.21
CA GLY A 209 -1.56 -9.15 -26.60
C GLY A 209 -2.51 -8.15 -27.27
N SER A 210 -3.80 -8.41 -27.14
CA SER A 210 -4.87 -7.53 -27.62
C SER A 210 -5.91 -7.30 -26.52
N ALA A 211 -6.91 -6.45 -26.77
CA ALA A 211 -8.06 -6.28 -25.87
C ALA A 211 -8.94 -7.53 -25.75
N GLN A 212 -8.70 -8.55 -26.59
CA GLN A 212 -9.38 -9.84 -26.56
C GLN A 212 -8.38 -10.95 -26.29
N ASP A 213 -8.90 -12.03 -25.71
CA ASP A 213 -8.16 -13.28 -25.52
C ASP A 213 -7.50 -13.72 -26.83
N ALA A 214 -6.22 -14.05 -26.75
CA ALA A 214 -5.43 -14.51 -27.89
C ALA A 214 -4.61 -15.72 -27.48
N THR A 215 -4.37 -16.62 -28.43
CA THR A 215 -3.57 -17.81 -28.20
C THR A 215 -2.75 -18.08 -29.45
N TYR A 216 -1.45 -18.24 -29.27
CA TYR A 216 -0.48 -18.40 -30.34
C TYR A 216 0.24 -19.72 -30.18
N GLY A 217 0.06 -20.61 -31.15
CA GLY A 217 0.85 -21.84 -31.25
C GLY A 217 2.30 -21.56 -31.62
N MET A 218 3.21 -22.35 -31.07
CA MET A 218 4.62 -22.35 -31.46
C MET A 218 4.82 -23.22 -32.71
N ASP A 219 4.39 -22.70 -33.86
CA ASP A 219 4.67 -23.33 -35.16
C ASP A 219 6.11 -23.06 -35.64
N GLY A 220 6.73 -24.02 -36.34
CA GLY A 220 8.05 -23.90 -36.98
C GLY A 220 9.23 -24.45 -36.16
N ASP A 221 10.48 -24.08 -36.48
CA ASP A 221 11.73 -24.59 -35.87
C ASP A 221 12.01 -24.03 -34.45
N TRP A 222 11.06 -23.31 -33.83
CA TRP A 222 11.25 -22.65 -32.54
C TRP A 222 11.24 -23.58 -31.31
N PRO A 223 10.43 -24.67 -31.25
CA PRO A 223 10.54 -25.66 -30.19
C PRO A 223 11.96 -26.25 -30.18
N GLY A 224 12.68 -26.11 -29.06
CA GLY A 224 14.06 -26.58 -28.94
C GLY A 224 15.15 -25.52 -29.14
N GLN A 225 14.78 -24.26 -29.41
CA GLN A 225 15.74 -23.18 -29.73
C GLN A 225 15.56 -21.91 -28.88
N VAL A 226 14.59 -21.87 -27.98
CA VAL A 226 14.38 -20.73 -27.07
C VAL A 226 15.42 -20.76 -25.97
N SER A 227 16.29 -19.76 -25.89
CA SER A 227 17.30 -19.64 -24.83
C SER A 227 16.94 -18.59 -23.78
N SER A 228 16.01 -17.67 -24.09
CA SER A 228 15.44 -16.74 -23.12
C SER A 228 14.11 -16.17 -23.60
N TYR A 229 13.33 -15.57 -22.70
CA TYR A 229 12.17 -14.76 -23.06
C TYR A 229 11.91 -13.61 -22.09
N ARG A 230 11.17 -12.62 -22.57
CA ARG A 230 10.65 -11.49 -21.80
C ARG A 230 9.13 -11.45 -21.92
N VAL A 231 8.45 -11.31 -20.79
CA VAL A 231 7.05 -10.90 -20.71
C VAL A 231 7.02 -9.44 -20.32
N SER A 232 6.25 -8.62 -21.02
CA SER A 232 6.09 -7.20 -20.67
C SER A 232 4.62 -6.83 -20.74
N PHE A 233 4.14 -6.12 -19.73
CA PHE A 233 2.79 -5.56 -19.74
C PHE A 233 2.85 -4.09 -20.11
N PRO A 234 1.77 -3.52 -20.67
CA PRO A 234 1.65 -2.08 -20.73
C PRO A 234 1.61 -1.54 -19.30
N PRO A 235 2.03 -0.29 -19.06
CA PRO A 235 1.75 0.38 -17.79
C PRO A 235 0.26 0.21 -17.51
N MET A 236 -0.10 -0.24 -16.30
CA MET A 236 -1.52 -0.31 -15.93
C MET A 236 -2.16 1.04 -16.27
N PRO A 237 -3.34 1.05 -16.94
CA PRO A 237 -4.02 2.31 -17.21
C PRO A 237 -4.11 3.07 -15.90
N ALA A 238 -3.56 4.29 -15.86
CA ALA A 238 -3.68 5.13 -14.68
C ALA A 238 -5.16 5.12 -14.27
N PRO A 239 -5.48 4.93 -12.97
CA PRO A 239 -6.86 4.93 -12.52
C PRO A 239 -7.55 6.16 -13.10
N VAL A 240 -8.59 5.95 -13.91
CA VAL A 240 -9.31 7.06 -14.53
C VAL A 240 -9.89 7.88 -13.38
N PRO A 241 -9.62 9.20 -13.31
CA PRO A 241 -10.22 10.05 -12.31
C PRO A 241 -11.75 9.96 -12.39
N ASP A 242 -12.42 9.73 -11.26
CA ASP A 242 -13.88 9.76 -11.16
C ASP A 242 -14.41 11.19 -11.34
N PHE A 243 -13.57 12.18 -11.01
CA PHE A 243 -13.81 13.60 -11.23
C PHE A 243 -12.48 14.34 -11.45
N THR A 244 -12.57 15.59 -11.88
CA THR A 244 -11.40 16.45 -12.12
C THR A 244 -11.22 17.47 -11.01
N THR A 245 -9.98 17.63 -10.55
CA THR A 245 -9.58 18.73 -9.67
C THR A 245 -8.54 19.58 -10.39
N ALA A 246 -8.77 20.88 -10.47
CA ALA A 246 -7.78 21.83 -10.97
C ALA A 246 -6.77 22.12 -9.86
N TRP A 247 -5.57 21.57 -9.97
CA TRP A 247 -4.49 21.78 -9.00
C TRP A 247 -3.63 22.98 -9.37
N THR A 248 -3.41 23.86 -8.41
CA THR A 248 -2.52 25.02 -8.52
C THR A 248 -1.32 24.82 -7.61
N ASN A 249 -0.11 24.85 -8.16
CA ASN A 249 1.10 24.79 -7.36
C ASN A 249 1.26 26.11 -6.61
N ILE A 250 1.53 26.01 -5.31
CA ILE A 250 1.76 27.15 -4.44
C ILE A 250 3.25 27.15 -4.13
N GLU A 251 3.91 28.29 -4.37
CA GLU A 251 5.34 28.43 -4.15
C GLU A 251 5.67 28.17 -2.68
N GLY A 252 6.62 27.28 -2.42
CA GLY A 252 7.00 26.86 -1.07
C GLY A 252 7.23 25.35 -1.01
N ASN A 253 7.83 24.91 0.10
CA ASN A 253 7.99 23.49 0.39
C ASN A 253 7.61 23.22 1.84
N ALA A 254 6.86 22.16 2.08
CA ALA A 254 6.36 21.79 3.40
C ALA A 254 6.50 20.28 3.63
N VAL A 255 6.49 19.89 4.91
CA VAL A 255 6.29 18.51 5.34
C VAL A 255 4.87 18.26 5.82
N ASP A 256 4.13 19.33 6.13
CA ASP A 256 2.73 19.27 6.54
C ASP A 256 1.99 20.58 6.26
N VAL A 257 0.67 20.50 6.11
CA VAL A 257 -0.22 21.62 5.77
C VAL A 257 -1.51 21.57 6.57
N GLY A 258 -1.94 22.71 7.09
CA GLY A 258 -3.20 22.88 7.82
C GLY A 258 -4.01 24.02 7.24
N ALA A 259 -5.27 23.78 6.88
CA ALA A 259 -6.15 24.74 6.22
C ALA A 259 -7.40 24.99 7.07
N GLY A 260 -7.54 26.22 7.58
CA GLY A 260 -8.63 26.61 8.46
C GLY A 260 -9.94 26.93 7.74
N ALA A 261 -11.03 26.94 8.50
CA ALA A 261 -12.37 27.25 8.00
C ALA A 261 -12.53 28.71 7.52
N ASP A 262 -11.69 29.64 8.00
CA ASP A 262 -11.62 31.02 7.54
C ASP A 262 -10.84 31.19 6.22
N GLY A 263 -10.27 30.10 5.70
CA GLY A 263 -9.40 30.10 4.53
C GLY A 263 -7.93 30.42 4.87
N SER A 264 -7.57 30.52 6.14
CA SER A 264 -6.16 30.58 6.54
C SER A 264 -5.46 29.26 6.19
N VAL A 265 -4.21 29.36 5.76
CA VAL A 265 -3.39 28.18 5.43
C VAL A 265 -2.07 28.31 6.17
N TRP A 266 -1.68 27.21 6.79
CA TRP A 266 -0.48 27.06 7.59
C TRP A 266 0.35 25.90 7.07
N VAL A 267 1.66 25.99 7.20
CA VAL A 267 2.57 24.92 6.82
C VAL A 267 3.71 24.78 7.81
N ILE A 268 4.27 23.58 7.85
CA ILE A 268 5.56 23.29 8.48
C ILE A 268 6.57 23.11 7.35
N ASP A 269 7.65 23.90 7.35
CA ASP A 269 8.67 23.80 6.31
C ASP A 269 9.42 22.46 6.36
N ASN A 270 9.99 22.06 5.22
CA ASN A 270 10.74 20.81 5.09
C ASN A 270 12.24 20.90 5.47
N HIS A 271 12.71 22.07 5.92
CA HIS A 271 14.13 22.29 6.21
C HIS A 271 14.42 22.34 7.72
N SER A 272 13.60 23.07 8.45
CA SER A 272 13.83 23.41 9.85
C SER A 272 12.62 23.18 10.74
N ASN A 273 11.57 22.56 10.19
CA ASN A 273 10.26 22.37 10.79
C ASN A 273 9.62 23.69 11.26
N GLN A 274 9.99 24.82 10.67
CA GLN A 274 9.47 26.13 11.05
C GLN A 274 8.03 26.31 10.58
N ILE A 275 7.23 26.99 11.41
CA ILE A 275 5.81 27.21 11.13
C ILE A 275 5.65 28.50 10.32
N TYR A 276 4.90 28.42 9.23
CA TYR A 276 4.56 29.54 8.37
C TYR A 276 3.05 29.63 8.15
N ARG A 277 2.55 30.84 7.89
CA ARG A 277 1.16 31.09 7.46
C ARG A 277 1.17 31.79 6.11
N ASP A 278 0.25 31.40 5.23
CA ASP A 278 0.05 32.06 3.95
C ASP A 278 -0.61 33.44 4.15
N THR A 279 -0.19 34.40 3.33
CA THR A 279 -0.75 35.77 3.28
C THR A 279 -1.46 36.05 1.94
N GLY A 280 -1.52 35.07 1.04
CA GLY A 280 -1.96 35.22 -0.34
C GLY A 280 -0.91 35.85 -1.27
N SER A 281 0.16 36.43 -0.71
CA SER A 281 1.31 36.97 -1.46
C SER A 281 2.63 36.27 -1.16
N GLY A 282 2.59 35.23 -0.31
CA GLY A 282 3.74 34.52 0.21
C GLY A 282 3.57 34.11 1.67
N TRP A 283 4.62 33.55 2.25
CA TRP A 283 4.60 32.97 3.59
C TRP A 283 5.20 33.91 4.63
N VAL A 284 4.52 34.05 5.78
CA VAL A 284 5.06 34.72 6.97
C VAL A 284 5.47 33.69 8.01
N GLY A 285 6.70 33.80 8.52
CA GLY A 285 7.20 32.94 9.59
C GLY A 285 6.50 33.26 10.90
N MET A 286 5.85 32.27 11.50
CA MET A 286 5.01 32.44 12.68
C MET A 286 5.75 32.15 13.99
N GLY A 287 7.03 31.79 13.89
CA GLY A 287 7.88 31.41 15.01
C GLY A 287 7.53 30.01 15.53
N GLY A 288 8.50 29.34 16.15
CA GLY A 288 8.34 27.97 16.63
C GLY A 288 8.62 26.90 15.56
N GLN A 289 8.60 25.65 16.01
CA GLN A 289 8.82 24.47 15.18
C GLN A 289 7.79 23.39 15.53
N ALA A 290 7.30 22.63 14.55
CA ALA A 290 6.30 21.59 14.75
C ALA A 290 6.49 20.41 13.79
N LYS A 291 5.78 19.30 14.04
CA LYS A 291 5.72 18.11 13.17
C LYS A 291 4.35 17.91 12.53
N ARG A 292 3.28 18.36 13.20
CA ARG A 292 1.93 18.39 12.64
C ARG A 292 1.28 19.74 12.86
N ILE A 293 0.44 20.16 11.92
CA ILE A 293 -0.30 21.41 12.00
C ILE A 293 -1.69 21.27 11.41
N ASP A 294 -2.67 21.87 12.09
CA ASP A 294 -3.97 22.09 11.49
C ASP A 294 -4.52 23.50 11.76
N GLY A 295 -5.27 24.03 10.80
CA GLY A 295 -5.81 25.38 10.83
C GLY A 295 -7.10 25.45 11.64
N GLY A 296 -7.18 26.39 12.56
CA GLY A 296 -8.39 26.63 13.34
C GLY A 296 -9.47 27.41 12.57
N PRO A 297 -10.63 27.66 13.21
CA PRO A 297 -11.75 28.32 12.56
C PRO A 297 -11.56 29.83 12.32
N ASP A 298 -10.67 30.51 13.04
CA ASP A 298 -10.60 31.99 13.08
C ASP A 298 -9.15 32.50 12.89
N GLY A 299 -8.41 31.87 11.98
CA GLY A 299 -7.03 32.26 11.65
C GLY A 299 -6.02 31.90 12.74
N ASP A 300 -6.43 31.03 13.66
CA ASP A 300 -5.63 30.31 14.63
C ASP A 300 -5.12 28.98 14.06
N ALA A 301 -4.28 28.28 14.82
CA ALA A 301 -3.78 26.95 14.46
C ALA A 301 -3.44 26.13 15.71
N TYR A 302 -3.52 24.81 15.55
CA TYR A 302 -3.02 23.84 16.51
C TYR A 302 -1.84 23.09 15.91
N VAL A 303 -0.82 22.83 16.73
CA VAL A 303 0.38 22.10 16.30
C VAL A 303 0.76 21.02 17.28
N VAL A 304 1.39 19.97 16.75
CA VAL A 304 2.12 18.98 17.54
C VAL A 304 3.62 19.23 17.37
N VAL A 305 4.34 19.43 18.47
CA VAL A 305 5.79 19.69 18.43
C VAL A 305 6.61 18.40 18.57
N ASP A 306 7.95 18.49 18.55
CA ASP A 306 8.85 17.34 18.42
C ASP A 306 8.67 16.26 19.50
N ASP A 307 8.38 16.67 20.74
CA ASP A 307 8.13 15.81 21.91
C ASP A 307 6.66 15.38 22.07
N GLY A 308 5.83 15.67 21.06
CA GLY A 308 4.40 15.38 21.04
C GLY A 308 3.54 16.42 21.75
N GLY A 309 4.09 17.46 22.37
CA GLY A 309 3.28 18.50 23.01
C GLY A 309 2.32 19.18 22.03
N VAL A 310 1.08 19.42 22.46
CA VAL A 310 0.08 20.16 21.67
C VAL A 310 0.16 21.64 22.01
N TRP A 311 0.24 22.51 21.01
CA TRP A 311 0.30 23.97 21.21
C TRP A 311 -0.75 24.67 20.36
N TYR A 312 -1.31 25.74 20.92
CA TYR A 312 -2.27 26.63 20.28
C TYR A 312 -1.59 27.95 19.89
N GLY A 313 -1.82 28.39 18.66
CA GLY A 313 -1.38 29.67 18.14
C GLY A 313 -2.56 30.55 17.76
N ASN A 314 -2.65 31.76 18.29
CA ASN A 314 -3.79 32.67 18.05
C ASN A 314 -3.70 33.49 16.75
N GLY A 315 -2.87 33.07 15.78
CA GLY A 315 -2.63 33.81 14.55
C GLY A 315 -1.65 34.99 14.66
N THR A 316 -1.16 35.35 15.85
CA THR A 316 -0.13 36.38 16.05
C THR A 316 1.27 35.75 16.04
N VAL A 317 2.21 36.35 15.30
CA VAL A 317 3.60 35.87 15.21
C VAL A 317 4.22 35.68 16.60
N GLY A 318 4.74 34.49 16.88
CA GLY A 318 5.39 34.11 18.13
C GLY A 318 4.44 33.84 19.29
N SER A 319 3.12 33.91 19.10
CA SER A 319 2.12 33.73 20.15
C SER A 319 1.62 32.29 20.21
N TRP A 320 2.48 31.39 20.68
CA TRP A 320 2.16 29.99 20.93
C TRP A 320 2.03 29.71 22.42
N ALA A 321 1.00 28.97 22.82
CA ALA A 321 0.78 28.53 24.18
C ALA A 321 0.58 27.00 24.23
N PRO A 322 1.18 26.30 25.20
CA PRO A 322 0.94 24.86 25.36
C PRO A 322 -0.52 24.61 25.76
N VAL A 323 -1.12 23.61 25.12
CA VAL A 323 -2.38 22.98 25.53
C VAL A 323 -2.02 21.74 26.33
N SER A 324 -2.83 21.37 27.32
CA SER A 324 -2.59 20.12 28.05
C SER A 324 -2.53 18.92 27.09
N GLY A 325 -1.73 17.89 27.39
CA GLY A 325 -1.69 16.65 26.59
C GLY A 325 -0.57 16.54 25.55
N HIS A 326 -0.41 15.33 25.03
CA HIS A 326 0.55 14.99 23.98
C HIS A 326 -0.14 14.18 22.89
N ALA A 327 0.25 14.40 21.64
CA ALA A 327 -0.35 13.80 20.47
C ALA A 327 0.71 13.42 19.42
N VAL A 328 0.35 12.51 18.51
CA VAL A 328 1.05 12.29 17.24
C VAL A 328 0.43 13.08 16.09
N ASP A 329 -0.84 13.47 16.24
CA ASP A 329 -1.59 14.20 15.22
C ASP A 329 -2.73 15.03 15.83
N VAL A 330 -3.14 16.11 15.15
CA VAL A 330 -4.16 17.06 15.63
C VAL A 330 -5.00 17.57 14.47
N GLY A 331 -6.31 17.72 14.69
CA GLY A 331 -7.26 18.31 13.73
C GLY A 331 -8.24 19.25 14.43
N ALA A 332 -8.53 20.40 13.82
CA ALA A 332 -9.31 21.50 14.38
C ALA A 332 -10.52 21.81 13.49
N GLY A 333 -11.72 21.56 14.03
CA GLY A 333 -12.95 21.69 13.27
C GLY A 333 -13.45 23.13 13.22
N ALA A 334 -14.26 23.45 12.22
CA ALA A 334 -14.86 24.78 12.04
C ALA A 334 -15.71 25.28 13.24
N ASN A 335 -16.15 24.38 14.12
CA ASN A 335 -16.88 24.75 15.35
C ASN A 335 -15.98 24.95 16.58
N GLY A 336 -14.67 24.87 16.40
CA GLY A 336 -13.66 25.05 17.44
C GLY A 336 -13.39 23.81 18.29
N PHE A 337 -14.04 22.66 18.04
CA PHE A 337 -13.58 21.41 18.67
C PHE A 337 -12.29 20.95 18.03
N VAL A 338 -11.35 20.53 18.87
CA VAL A 338 -10.07 19.96 18.44
C VAL A 338 -10.04 18.50 18.81
N TRP A 339 -9.57 17.68 17.88
CA TRP A 339 -9.34 16.27 18.08
C TRP A 339 -7.85 15.98 17.96
N CYS A 340 -7.38 14.97 18.66
CA CYS A 340 -6.00 14.51 18.52
C CYS A 340 -5.91 12.99 18.64
N ILE A 341 -4.84 12.45 18.07
CA ILE A 341 -4.41 11.08 18.33
C ILE A 341 -3.28 11.17 19.37
N GLY A 342 -3.47 10.54 20.52
CA GLY A 342 -2.48 10.50 21.60
C GLY A 342 -1.23 9.72 21.20
N LEU A 343 -0.14 9.86 21.98
CA LEU A 343 1.07 9.03 21.83
C LEU A 343 0.80 7.54 22.05
N ASP A 344 -0.31 7.20 22.71
CA ASP A 344 -0.82 5.84 22.93
C ASP A 344 -1.83 5.41 21.85
N SER A 345 -1.87 6.12 20.72
CA SER A 345 -2.81 5.95 19.61
C SER A 345 -4.29 6.18 19.96
N ARG A 346 -4.65 6.53 21.20
CA ARG A 346 -6.06 6.78 21.55
C ARG A 346 -6.57 8.06 20.93
N ILE A 347 -7.88 8.09 20.69
CA ILE A 347 -8.55 9.23 20.09
C ILE A 347 -9.10 10.13 21.20
N TRP A 348 -8.70 11.39 21.19
CA TRP A 348 -9.11 12.37 22.19
C TRP A 348 -9.81 13.56 21.53
N ARG A 349 -10.78 14.14 22.23
CA ARG A 349 -11.38 15.42 21.86
C ARG A 349 -11.15 16.44 22.97
N HIS A 350 -10.59 17.59 22.61
CA HIS A 350 -10.44 18.74 23.47
C HIS A 350 -11.76 19.48 23.60
N ASN A 351 -12.09 19.90 24.81
CA ASN A 351 -13.23 20.79 25.06
C ASN A 351 -12.74 22.18 25.50
N PRO A 352 -12.57 23.14 24.56
CA PRO A 352 -12.04 24.46 24.91
C PRO A 352 -13.02 25.31 25.72
N SER A 353 -14.32 25.02 25.66
CA SER A 353 -15.37 25.81 26.35
C SER A 353 -15.77 25.25 27.73
N GLY A 354 -15.20 24.12 28.16
CA GLY A 354 -15.59 23.39 29.37
C GLY A 354 -14.58 23.36 30.53
N GLY A 355 -13.37 23.90 30.37
CA GLY A 355 -12.34 23.91 31.41
C GLY A 355 -10.99 23.28 31.04
N ASP A 356 -10.60 23.33 29.75
CA ASP A 356 -9.32 22.84 29.22
C ASP A 356 -8.98 21.41 29.65
N TYR A 357 -9.74 20.44 29.13
CA TYR A 357 -9.48 19.02 29.33
C TYR A 357 -9.79 18.21 28.07
N TRP A 358 -9.20 17.02 28.02
CA TRP A 358 -9.40 16.04 26.97
C TRP A 358 -10.38 14.96 27.41
N ILE A 359 -11.22 14.54 26.46
CA ILE A 359 -12.16 13.44 26.63
C ILE A 359 -11.64 12.27 25.79
N ASP A 360 -11.43 11.11 26.43
CA ASP A 360 -11.17 9.85 25.72
C ASP A 360 -12.43 9.48 24.93
N MET A 361 -12.33 9.51 23.60
CA MET A 361 -13.45 9.25 22.71
C MET A 361 -13.60 7.76 22.39
N GLY A 362 -12.71 6.91 22.92
CA GLY A 362 -12.62 5.49 22.62
C GLY A 362 -12.07 5.23 21.22
N GLY A 363 -11.49 4.06 21.00
CA GLY A 363 -10.86 3.69 19.72
C GLY A 363 -9.40 4.15 19.63
N GLN A 364 -8.77 3.78 18.52
CA GLN A 364 -7.37 4.09 18.22
C GLN A 364 -7.22 4.59 16.79
N GLY A 365 -6.16 5.36 16.52
CA GLY A 365 -5.87 5.94 15.22
C GLY A 365 -4.42 6.34 15.07
N VAL A 366 -4.07 6.84 13.88
CA VAL A 366 -2.77 7.42 13.55
C VAL A 366 -2.90 8.81 12.91
N ARG A 367 -4.06 9.11 12.31
CA ARG A 367 -4.42 10.47 11.86
C ARG A 367 -5.84 10.81 12.25
N VAL A 368 -6.11 12.09 12.44
CA VAL A 368 -7.46 12.59 12.74
C VAL A 368 -7.68 13.94 12.11
N ASP A 369 -8.89 14.15 11.60
CA ASP A 369 -9.36 15.50 11.33
C ASP A 369 -10.80 15.70 11.81
N ALA A 370 -11.08 16.91 12.27
CA ALA A 370 -12.30 17.30 12.94
C ALA A 370 -13.32 17.82 11.93
N GLY A 371 -14.53 17.26 11.97
CA GLY A 371 -15.65 17.73 11.16
C GLY A 371 -16.24 19.05 11.68
N PRO A 372 -16.99 19.77 10.82
CA PRO A 372 -17.54 21.08 11.14
C PRO A 372 -18.61 21.04 12.26
N ASN A 373 -19.16 19.87 12.58
CA ASN A 373 -20.22 19.72 13.58
C ASN A 373 -19.73 19.05 14.88
N GLY A 374 -18.41 18.91 15.05
CA GLY A 374 -17.81 18.32 16.25
C GLY A 374 -17.77 16.80 16.20
N ASP A 375 -18.08 16.26 15.03
CA ASP A 375 -17.69 14.96 14.54
C ASP A 375 -16.20 14.93 14.16
N ALA A 376 -15.68 13.75 13.83
CA ALA A 376 -14.32 13.56 13.36
C ALA A 376 -14.20 12.36 12.43
N TYR A 377 -13.14 12.36 11.64
CA TYR A 377 -12.71 11.19 10.89
C TYR A 377 -11.31 10.79 11.34
N VAL A 378 -11.10 9.49 11.49
CA VAL A 378 -9.83 8.92 11.96
C VAL A 378 -9.32 7.90 10.96
N VAL A 379 -8.02 7.96 10.68
CA VAL A 379 -7.29 6.90 9.96
C VAL A 379 -6.63 6.00 10.99
N THR A 380 -6.82 4.68 10.87
CA THR A 380 -6.17 3.66 11.71
C THR A 380 -4.84 3.19 11.09
N ALA A 381 -4.02 2.44 11.83
CA ALA A 381 -2.69 2.01 11.38
C ALA A 381 -2.71 1.16 10.10
N ASP A 382 -3.78 0.38 9.88
CA ASP A 382 -4.04 -0.39 8.66
C ASP A 382 -4.52 0.48 7.47
N GLY A 383 -4.75 1.77 7.70
CA GLY A 383 -5.27 2.73 6.72
C GLY A 383 -6.80 2.71 6.57
N SER A 384 -7.53 1.96 7.40
CA SER A 384 -8.99 2.07 7.46
C SER A 384 -9.41 3.46 7.95
N VAL A 385 -10.58 3.92 7.48
CA VAL A 385 -11.14 5.23 7.89
C VAL A 385 -12.42 5.01 8.70
N TRP A 386 -12.52 5.71 9.83
CA TRP A 386 -13.66 5.64 10.74
C TRP A 386 -14.25 7.03 10.94
N TYR A 387 -15.58 7.10 10.99
CA TYR A 387 -16.34 8.30 11.30
C TYR A 387 -16.85 8.24 12.73
N GLY A 388 -16.60 9.30 13.50
CA GLY A 388 -17.12 9.49 14.85
C GLY A 388 -18.08 10.66 14.92
N ASN A 389 -19.29 10.46 15.45
CA ASN A 389 -20.31 11.51 15.50
C ASN A 389 -20.16 12.50 16.68
N GLY A 390 -19.02 12.47 17.38
CA GLY A 390 -18.78 13.28 18.59
C GLY A 390 -19.36 12.70 19.89
N THR A 391 -19.96 11.51 19.86
CA THR A 391 -20.34 10.73 21.06
C THR A 391 -19.25 9.71 21.38
N VAL A 392 -18.85 9.61 22.65
CA VAL A 392 -17.82 8.65 23.10
C VAL A 392 -18.17 7.23 22.67
N GLY A 393 -17.21 6.54 22.03
CA GLY A 393 -17.33 5.17 21.55
C GLY A 393 -18.20 4.97 20.31
N ASN A 394 -18.74 6.04 19.72
CA ASN A 394 -19.57 5.94 18.51
C ASN A 394 -18.70 6.10 17.26
N TRP A 395 -18.13 4.98 16.80
CA TRP A 395 -17.35 4.90 15.58
C TRP A 395 -18.02 3.99 14.57
N VAL A 396 -18.14 4.46 13.32
CA VAL A 396 -18.66 3.66 12.20
C VAL A 396 -17.64 3.63 11.07
N PRO A 397 -17.43 2.47 10.43
CA PRO A 397 -16.43 2.34 9.38
C PRO A 397 -16.90 3.06 8.11
N MET A 398 -15.97 3.75 7.46
CA MET A 398 -16.16 4.29 6.11
C MET A 398 -15.89 3.21 5.04
N PRO A 399 -16.22 3.47 3.76
CA PRO A 399 -15.92 2.52 2.69
C PRO A 399 -14.45 2.10 2.70
N LYS A 400 -14.20 0.80 2.46
CA LYS A 400 -12.85 0.22 2.50
C LYS A 400 -11.86 1.04 1.69
N THR A 401 -10.73 1.36 2.30
CA THR A 401 -9.65 2.16 1.73
C THR A 401 -8.36 1.89 2.50
N ARG A 402 -7.25 2.45 2.01
CA ARG A 402 -5.98 2.49 2.72
C ARG A 402 -5.43 3.92 2.70
N ALA A 403 -5.99 4.75 3.57
CA ALA A 403 -5.59 6.15 3.71
C ALA A 403 -4.23 6.26 4.42
N ILE A 404 -3.47 7.30 4.08
CA ILE A 404 -2.26 7.72 4.82
C ILE A 404 -2.58 8.93 5.68
N ASP A 405 -3.37 9.86 5.12
CA ASP A 405 -3.76 11.10 5.77
C ASP A 405 -5.19 11.50 5.40
N ILE A 406 -5.81 12.36 6.20
CA ILE A 406 -7.22 12.74 6.06
C ILE A 406 -7.43 14.23 6.37
N GLY A 407 -8.29 14.87 5.58
CA GLY A 407 -8.73 16.25 5.81
C GLY A 407 -10.22 16.42 5.60
N VAL A 408 -10.86 17.30 6.38
CA VAL A 408 -12.29 17.54 6.45
C VAL A 408 -12.58 19.04 6.39
N GLY A 409 -13.24 19.47 5.32
CA GLY A 409 -13.61 20.87 5.13
C GLY A 409 -14.71 21.35 6.08
N ASP A 410 -14.82 22.67 6.19
CA ASP A 410 -15.95 23.36 6.84
C ASP A 410 -17.31 23.01 6.18
N ASP A 411 -17.31 22.68 4.89
CA ASP A 411 -18.46 22.19 4.14
C ASP A 411 -18.77 20.69 4.36
N GLY A 412 -17.94 19.99 5.15
CA GLY A 412 -18.06 18.58 5.48
C GLY A 412 -17.52 17.62 4.42
N ARG A 413 -16.87 18.11 3.34
CA ARG A 413 -16.19 17.23 2.38
C ARG A 413 -14.95 16.62 3.01
N VAL A 414 -14.80 15.31 2.79
CA VAL A 414 -13.70 14.53 3.34
C VAL A 414 -12.79 14.09 2.20
N TRP A 415 -11.50 14.33 2.37
CA TRP A 415 -10.45 13.94 1.44
C TRP A 415 -9.40 13.11 2.15
N ILE A 416 -8.75 12.23 1.40
CA ILE A 416 -7.63 11.43 1.88
C ILE A 416 -6.48 11.46 0.88
N THR A 417 -5.27 11.33 1.41
CA THR A 417 -4.15 10.75 0.66
C THR A 417 -4.22 9.23 0.83
N HIS A 418 -3.94 8.49 -0.24
CA HIS A 418 -4.02 7.04 -0.24
C HIS A 418 -2.62 6.42 -0.37
N ALA A 419 -2.46 5.20 0.11
CA ALA A 419 -1.18 4.46 0.07
C ALA A 419 -0.60 4.17 -1.32
N ASP A 420 -1.34 4.46 -2.40
CA ASP A 420 -0.86 4.44 -3.79
C ASP A 420 -0.33 5.82 -4.24
N GLY A 421 -0.18 6.75 -3.30
CA GLY A 421 0.15 8.15 -3.53
C GLY A 421 -0.99 8.98 -4.11
N GLY A 422 -2.16 8.39 -4.41
CA GLY A 422 -3.29 9.08 -5.04
C GLY A 422 -4.14 9.89 -4.06
N ILE A 423 -4.91 10.83 -4.61
CA ILE A 423 -5.83 11.68 -3.84
C ILE A 423 -7.27 11.21 -4.07
N ARG A 424 -8.05 11.08 -3.00
CA ARG A 424 -9.45 10.65 -3.07
C ARG A 424 -10.36 11.50 -2.22
N ARG A 425 -11.62 11.65 -2.66
CA ARG A 425 -12.69 12.33 -1.93
C ARG A 425 -13.79 11.34 -1.58
N LEU A 426 -14.33 11.40 -0.37
CA LEU A 426 -15.51 10.62 -0.01
C LEU A 426 -16.73 11.18 -0.75
N ASN A 427 -17.50 10.33 -1.43
CA ASN A 427 -18.71 10.79 -2.11
C ASN A 427 -19.77 11.28 -1.10
N GLU A 428 -20.73 12.08 -1.56
CA GLU A 428 -21.75 12.70 -0.69
C GLU A 428 -22.54 11.69 0.16
N ASN A 429 -22.82 10.51 -0.39
CA ASN A 429 -23.55 9.44 0.31
C ASN A 429 -22.67 8.60 1.24
N ARG A 430 -21.36 8.88 1.33
CA ARG A 430 -20.37 8.15 2.15
C ARG A 430 -20.28 6.65 1.85
N THR A 431 -20.47 6.28 0.58
CA THR A 431 -20.47 4.89 0.10
C THR A 431 -19.24 4.50 -0.72
N ARG A 432 -18.46 5.47 -1.22
CA ARG A 432 -17.20 5.21 -1.94
C ARG A 432 -16.22 6.38 -1.86
N TRP A 433 -14.96 6.07 -2.09
CA TRP A 433 -13.89 7.04 -2.34
C TRP A 433 -13.75 7.27 -3.85
N GLU A 434 -13.94 8.51 -4.29
CA GLU A 434 -13.81 8.96 -5.66
C GLU A 434 -12.39 9.46 -5.91
N ARG A 435 -11.78 9.05 -7.03
CA ARG A 435 -10.41 9.40 -7.41
C ARG A 435 -10.39 10.73 -8.17
N THR A 436 -9.37 11.53 -7.90
CA THR A 436 -8.96 12.64 -8.78
C THR A 436 -7.52 12.41 -9.24
N ALA A 437 -7.13 13.03 -10.36
CA ALA A 437 -5.72 13.12 -10.71
C ALA A 437 -4.94 13.90 -9.64
N GLY A 438 -3.67 13.54 -9.44
CA GLY A 438 -2.77 14.18 -8.47
C GLY A 438 -2.12 13.16 -7.54
N HIS A 439 -1.02 13.58 -6.89
CA HIS A 439 -0.31 12.80 -5.88
C HIS A 439 -0.08 13.64 -4.62
N ALA A 440 -0.12 13.02 -3.45
CA ALA A 440 0.08 13.69 -2.16
C ALA A 440 0.43 12.69 -1.04
N GLN A 441 1.15 13.18 -0.02
CA GLN A 441 1.39 12.48 1.25
C GLN A 441 0.56 13.05 2.38
N GLN A 442 0.47 14.38 2.49
CA GLN A 442 -0.39 15.06 3.46
C GLN A 442 -1.54 15.79 2.77
N ILE A 443 -2.64 15.94 3.48
CA ILE A 443 -3.82 16.67 3.05
C ILE A 443 -4.52 17.35 4.22
N SER A 444 -4.85 18.63 4.05
CA SER A 444 -5.82 19.33 4.89
C SER A 444 -6.86 20.00 4.01
N VAL A 445 -8.07 20.18 4.52
CA VAL A 445 -9.21 20.69 3.73
C VAL A 445 -9.80 21.86 4.47
N GLY A 446 -9.67 23.05 3.89
CA GLY A 446 -10.16 24.29 4.49
C GLY A 446 -11.48 24.76 3.89
N ALA A 447 -11.68 26.08 3.96
CA ALA A 447 -12.87 26.78 3.50
C ALA A 447 -13.43 26.31 2.13
N GLY A 448 -14.74 26.05 2.11
CA GLY A 448 -15.48 25.56 0.94
C GLY A 448 -15.10 24.15 0.49
N GLY A 449 -14.46 23.36 1.37
CA GLY A 449 -13.99 22.01 1.05
C GLY A 449 -12.80 22.00 0.09
N THR A 450 -11.97 23.04 0.14
CA THR A 450 -10.78 23.22 -0.73
C THR A 450 -9.62 22.38 -0.20
N PRO A 451 -9.16 21.33 -0.91
CA PRO A 451 -8.04 20.52 -0.47
C PRO A 451 -6.70 21.23 -0.70
N TRP A 452 -5.87 21.22 0.31
CA TRP A 452 -4.46 21.59 0.29
C TRP A 452 -3.63 20.34 0.53
N VAL A 453 -2.64 20.10 -0.33
CA VAL A 453 -1.83 18.88 -0.28
C VAL A 453 -0.34 19.18 -0.32
N VAL A 454 0.42 18.31 0.33
CA VAL A 454 1.88 18.26 0.26
C VAL A 454 2.29 16.96 -0.43
N GLN A 455 3.13 17.06 -1.46
CA GLN A 455 3.68 15.90 -2.17
C GLN A 455 4.93 15.35 -1.50
N GLU A 456 5.37 14.15 -1.91
CA GLU A 456 6.66 13.58 -1.46
C GLU A 456 7.85 14.49 -1.78
N SER A 457 7.75 15.22 -2.91
CA SER A 457 8.72 16.24 -3.33
C SER A 457 8.67 17.51 -2.46
N THR A 458 7.86 17.52 -1.41
CA THR A 458 7.59 18.63 -0.48
C THR A 458 6.82 19.81 -1.09
N GLN A 459 6.40 19.71 -2.36
CA GLN A 459 5.66 20.75 -3.05
C GLN A 459 4.23 20.89 -2.49
N ILE A 460 3.78 22.13 -2.37
CA ILE A 460 2.43 22.48 -1.89
C ILE A 460 1.50 22.72 -3.08
N TRP A 461 0.28 22.20 -3.02
CA TRP A 461 -0.74 22.40 -4.04
C TRP A 461 -2.12 22.67 -3.42
N SER A 462 -2.89 23.57 -4.02
CA SER A 462 -4.30 23.80 -3.70
C SER A 462 -5.17 23.26 -4.83
N GLY A 463 -6.25 22.57 -4.50
CA GLY A 463 -7.16 21.97 -5.46
C GLY A 463 -8.50 22.71 -5.57
N THR A 464 -9.02 22.86 -6.79
CA THR A 464 -10.39 23.32 -7.04
C THR A 464 -11.16 22.20 -7.76
N PRO A 465 -12.04 21.47 -7.06
CA PRO A 465 -12.87 20.43 -7.69
C PRO A 465 -13.77 21.05 -8.77
N GLN A 466 -13.87 20.40 -9.94
CA GLN A 466 -14.63 20.86 -11.11
C GLN A 466 -15.92 20.05 -11.32
#